data_AF-A0A1X1KU26-F1
#
_entry.id   AF-A0A1X1KU26-F1
#
_cell.length_a   1.000
_cell.length_b   1.000
_cell.length_c   1.000
_cell.angle_alpha   90.00
_cell.angle_beta   90.00
_cell.angle_gamma   90.00
#
_symmetry.space_group_name_H-M   'P 1'
#
loop_
_entity.id
_entity.type
_entity.pdbx_description
1 polymer ?
#
loop_
_entity_poly.entity_id
_entity_poly.type
_entity_poly.pdbx_seq_one_letter_code
_entity_poly.pdbx_strand_id
1 'polypeptide(L)'
;MEHKKIGQVTDEVKEIFNIVLEASDIKVNKEGLRSHMLKRHHNDVIHHIEDLELILRNPDFVGINPREKDASFEYVKRFDNNVLVAIKLHKSGDFFYVPTMYRLQDFKLQSRIKSGRLRKLDKKSR
;
A
#
# COMPACT_ATOMS: atom_id res chain seq x y z
N MET A 1 -2.82 -15.84 14.54
CA MET A 1 -3.77 -15.20 13.60
C MET A 1 -3.13 -15.18 12.21
N GLU A 2 -3.84 -15.66 11.20
CA GLU A 2 -3.30 -16.00 9.89
C GLU A 2 -3.25 -14.80 8.91
N HIS A 3 -2.22 -14.77 8.06
CA HIS A 3 -2.12 -13.82 6.95
C HIS A 3 -2.86 -14.38 5.73
N LYS A 4 -3.97 -13.76 5.34
CA LYS A 4 -4.76 -14.16 4.17
C LYS A 4 -4.29 -13.41 2.92
N LYS A 5 -4.15 -14.11 1.78
CA LYS A 5 -3.82 -13.49 0.50
C LYS A 5 -4.96 -12.59 0.03
N ILE A 6 -4.62 -11.37 -0.38
CA ILE A 6 -5.57 -10.34 -0.84
C ILE A 6 -5.14 -9.66 -2.15
N GLY A 7 -3.98 -10.01 -2.69
CA GLY A 7 -3.50 -9.43 -3.93
C GLY A 7 -2.10 -9.89 -4.29
N GLN A 8 -1.56 -9.29 -5.34
CA GLN A 8 -0.19 -9.50 -5.79
C GLN A 8 0.42 -8.18 -6.25
N VAL A 9 1.73 -8.02 -6.05
CA VAL A 9 2.51 -6.92 -6.63
C VAL A 9 2.63 -7.16 -8.13
N THR A 10 2.27 -6.16 -8.93
CA THR A 10 2.41 -6.23 -10.39
C THR A 10 3.88 -6.07 -10.81
N ASP A 11 4.23 -6.63 -11.96
CA ASP A 11 5.58 -6.49 -12.53
C ASP A 11 5.93 -5.02 -12.78
N GLU A 12 4.98 -4.22 -13.24
CA GLU A 12 5.14 -2.76 -13.39
C GLU A 12 5.58 -2.10 -12.08
N VAL A 13 4.97 -2.45 -10.95
CA VAL A 13 5.37 -1.90 -9.63
C VAL A 13 6.76 -2.40 -9.22
N LYS A 14 7.08 -3.67 -9.50
CA LYS A 14 8.41 -4.21 -9.24
C LYS A 14 9.48 -3.49 -10.08
N GLU A 15 9.22 -3.23 -11.35
CA GLU A 15 10.11 -2.52 -12.26
C GLU A 15 10.32 -1.06 -11.82
N ILE A 16 9.23 -0.33 -11.54
CA ILE A 16 9.28 1.09 -11.11
C ILE A 16 10.16 1.25 -9.86
N PHE A 17 10.16 0.26 -8.98
CA PHE A 17 10.84 0.30 -7.70
C PHE A 17 12.08 -0.61 -7.62
N ASN A 18 12.51 -1.17 -8.75
CA ASN A 18 13.66 -2.07 -8.88
C ASN A 18 13.64 -3.20 -7.83
N ILE A 19 12.46 -3.79 -7.60
CA ILE A 19 12.27 -4.90 -6.67
C ILE A 19 12.64 -6.20 -7.37
N VAL A 20 13.84 -6.70 -7.07
CA VAL A 20 14.35 -8.00 -7.57
C VAL A 20 14.03 -9.09 -6.55
N LEU A 21 12.74 -9.43 -6.41
CA LEU A 21 12.26 -10.47 -5.49
C LEU A 21 11.21 -11.36 -6.16
N GLU A 22 11.30 -12.66 -5.90
CA GLU A 22 10.31 -13.66 -6.34
C GLU A 22 8.94 -13.43 -5.68
N ALA A 23 8.96 -12.99 -4.41
CA ALA A 23 7.75 -12.65 -3.68
C ALA A 23 6.87 -11.67 -4.46
N SER A 24 5.59 -12.00 -4.57
CA SER A 24 4.59 -11.19 -5.26
C SER A 24 3.29 -11.15 -4.48
N ASP A 25 2.96 -12.22 -3.76
CA ASP A 25 1.77 -12.28 -2.93
C ASP A 25 1.73 -11.18 -1.87
N ILE A 26 0.61 -10.47 -1.81
CA ILE A 26 0.28 -9.53 -0.74
C ILE A 26 -0.74 -10.22 0.16
N LYS A 27 -0.41 -10.33 1.45
CA LYS A 27 -1.26 -10.93 2.47
C LYS A 27 -1.59 -9.93 3.58
N VAL A 28 -2.71 -10.12 4.27
CA VAL A 28 -3.10 -9.27 5.40
C VAL A 28 -3.59 -10.10 6.57
N ASN A 29 -3.26 -9.62 7.76
CA ASN A 29 -3.96 -9.98 8.99
C ASN A 29 -4.87 -8.80 9.37
N LYS A 30 -6.16 -8.89 9.06
CA LYS A 30 -7.12 -7.77 9.24
C LYS A 30 -7.25 -7.34 10.71
N GLU A 31 -7.25 -8.28 11.65
CA GLU A 31 -7.36 -7.99 13.09
C GLU A 31 -6.14 -7.23 13.62
N GLY A 32 -4.94 -7.69 13.22
CA GLY A 32 -3.67 -7.05 13.55
C GLY A 32 -3.55 -5.65 12.92
N LEU A 33 -3.96 -5.52 11.65
CA LEU A 33 -4.01 -4.23 10.97
C LEU A 33 -4.98 -3.27 11.68
N ARG A 34 -6.20 -3.71 11.98
CA ARG A 34 -7.19 -2.90 12.71
C ARG A 34 -6.68 -2.46 14.08
N SER A 35 -6.08 -3.38 14.83
CA SER A 35 -5.48 -3.08 16.14
C SER A 35 -4.36 -2.04 16.03
N HIS A 36 -3.51 -2.15 15.00
CA HIS A 36 -2.47 -1.16 14.72
C HIS A 36 -3.07 0.22 14.40
N MET A 37 -4.08 0.27 13.54
CA MET A 37 -4.74 1.52 13.14
C MET A 37 -5.40 2.23 14.31
N LEU A 38 -6.11 1.50 15.19
CA LEU A 38 -6.71 2.04 16.40
C LEU A 38 -5.63 2.64 17.32
N LYS A 39 -4.52 1.92 17.56
CA LYS A 39 -3.40 2.38 18.38
C LYS A 39 -2.71 3.64 17.82
N ARG A 40 -2.72 3.81 16.50
CA ARG A 40 -2.12 4.96 15.80
C ARG A 40 -3.12 6.09 15.52
N HIS A 41 -4.37 5.97 15.99
CA HIS A 41 -5.45 6.91 15.77
C HIS A 41 -5.77 7.14 14.27
N HIS A 42 -5.72 6.09 13.46
CA HIS A 42 -6.11 6.09 12.04
C HIS A 42 -7.59 5.70 11.84
N ASN A 43 -8.45 6.16 12.76
CA ASN A 43 -9.84 5.71 12.87
C ASN A 43 -10.69 6.10 11.64
N ASP A 44 -10.32 7.20 11.00
CA ASP A 44 -11.03 7.81 9.87
C ASP A 44 -11.04 6.94 8.60
N VAL A 45 -10.14 5.97 8.49
CA VAL A 45 -10.05 5.07 7.33
C VAL A 45 -10.13 3.58 7.70
N ILE A 46 -10.45 3.23 8.95
CA ILE A 46 -10.57 1.81 9.37
C ILE A 46 -11.59 1.03 8.54
N HIS A 47 -12.68 1.68 8.14
CA HIS A 47 -13.72 1.03 7.32
C HIS A 47 -13.19 0.56 5.96
N HIS A 48 -12.14 1.19 5.44
CA HIS A 48 -11.50 0.81 4.17
C HIS A 48 -10.61 -0.44 4.27
N ILE A 49 -10.49 -1.09 5.44
CA ILE A 49 -9.87 -2.43 5.53
C ILE A 49 -10.60 -3.42 4.62
N GLU A 50 -11.92 -3.28 4.46
CA GLU A 50 -12.71 -4.13 3.57
C GLU A 50 -12.48 -3.81 2.09
N ASP A 51 -11.98 -2.62 1.76
CA ASP A 51 -11.65 -2.19 0.39
C ASP A 51 -10.22 -2.55 -0.04
N LEU A 52 -9.44 -3.24 0.79
CA LEU A 52 -8.02 -3.51 0.50
C LEU A 52 -7.80 -4.18 -0.85
N GLU A 53 -8.57 -5.21 -1.20
CA GLU A 53 -8.44 -5.89 -2.50
C GLU A 53 -8.68 -4.93 -3.68
N LEU A 54 -9.65 -4.00 -3.53
CA LEU A 54 -9.92 -2.97 -4.53
C LEU A 54 -8.75 -1.98 -4.64
N ILE A 55 -8.21 -1.53 -3.51
CA ILE A 55 -7.07 -0.62 -3.45
C ILE A 55 -5.84 -1.25 -4.10
N LEU A 56 -5.57 -2.52 -3.78
CA LEU A 56 -4.42 -3.26 -4.33
C LEU A 56 -4.56 -3.51 -5.84
N ARG A 57 -5.76 -3.82 -6.31
CA ARG A 57 -6.03 -4.08 -7.73
C ARG A 57 -5.98 -2.82 -8.59
N ASN A 58 -6.35 -1.66 -8.04
CA ASN A 58 -6.51 -0.43 -8.82
C ASN A 58 -6.14 0.82 -8.01
N PRO A 59 -4.88 0.97 -7.56
CA PRO A 59 -4.45 2.19 -6.90
C PRO A 59 -4.39 3.35 -7.89
N ASP A 60 -4.64 4.57 -7.41
CA ASP A 60 -4.48 5.79 -8.20
C ASP A 60 -3.00 6.19 -8.31
N PHE A 61 -2.22 5.94 -7.26
CA PHE A 61 -0.79 6.23 -7.21
C PHE A 61 -0.03 5.13 -6.51
N VAL A 62 1.24 4.98 -6.88
CA VAL A 62 2.22 4.12 -6.24
C VAL A 62 3.46 4.90 -5.87
N GLY A 63 4.13 4.55 -4.77
CA GLY A 63 5.36 5.23 -4.35
C GLY A 63 6.24 4.38 -3.44
N ILE A 64 7.38 4.96 -3.07
CA ILE A 64 8.26 4.39 -2.03
C ILE A 64 8.33 5.36 -0.86
N ASN A 65 8.47 4.81 0.34
CA ASN A 65 8.95 5.58 1.47
C ASN A 65 10.49 5.53 1.53
N PRO A 66 11.22 6.61 1.17
CA PRO A 66 12.69 6.62 1.16
C PRO A 66 13.31 6.45 2.54
N ARG A 67 12.51 6.49 3.61
CA ARG A 67 12.97 6.22 4.98
C ARG A 67 12.97 4.74 5.34
N GLU A 68 12.24 3.91 4.59
CA GLU A 68 12.26 2.46 4.79
C GLU A 68 13.48 1.89 4.08
N LYS A 69 14.28 1.11 4.81
CA LYS A 69 15.46 0.43 4.26
C LYS A 69 15.11 -0.93 3.63
N ASP A 70 14.01 -1.51 4.07
CA ASP A 70 13.53 -2.80 3.59
C ASP A 70 12.62 -2.61 2.36
N ALA A 71 12.49 -3.66 1.55
CA ALA A 71 11.58 -3.70 0.41
C ALA A 71 10.15 -3.34 0.85
N SER A 72 9.74 -2.12 0.50
CA SER A 72 8.46 -1.55 0.88
C SER A 72 8.02 -0.48 -0.12
N PHE A 73 6.71 -0.35 -0.28
CA PHE A 73 6.10 0.61 -1.18
C PHE A 73 4.74 1.05 -0.63
N GLU A 74 4.19 2.09 -1.23
CA GLU A 74 2.95 2.75 -0.83
C GLU A 74 1.98 2.69 -2.01
N TYR A 75 0.75 2.24 -1.78
CA TYR A 75 -0.37 2.42 -2.70
C TYR A 75 -1.30 3.49 -2.17
N VAL A 76 -1.80 4.36 -3.04
CA VAL A 76 -2.78 5.39 -2.69
C VAL A 76 -4.01 5.24 -3.57
N LYS A 77 -5.17 5.15 -2.94
CA LYS A 77 -6.48 5.18 -3.60
C LYS A 77 -7.23 6.45 -3.19
N ARG A 78 -7.86 7.10 -4.17
CA ARG A 78 -8.74 8.24 -3.90
C ARG A 78 -10.17 7.77 -3.69
N PHE A 79 -10.73 8.11 -2.54
CA PHE A 79 -12.16 8.07 -2.22
C PHE A 79 -12.59 9.49 -1.85
N ASP A 80 -13.51 9.66 -0.90
CA ASP A 80 -13.79 10.95 -0.25
C ASP A 80 -12.56 11.45 0.53
N ASN A 81 -11.79 10.52 1.09
CA ASN A 81 -10.47 10.73 1.66
C ASN A 81 -9.44 9.94 0.85
N ASN A 82 -8.22 10.48 0.66
CA ASN A 82 -7.15 9.67 0.08
C ASN A 82 -6.68 8.65 1.12
N VAL A 83 -6.67 7.38 0.73
CA VAL A 83 -6.24 6.28 1.59
C VAL A 83 -4.88 5.81 1.11
N LEU A 84 -3.87 5.92 1.97
CA LEU A 84 -2.56 5.33 1.74
C LEU A 84 -2.49 3.98 2.44
N VAL A 85 -2.08 2.95 1.71
CA VAL A 85 -1.78 1.61 2.21
C VAL A 85 -0.28 1.38 2.08
N ALA A 86 0.39 1.14 3.20
CA ALA A 86 1.79 0.75 3.20
C ALA A 86 1.90 -0.77 3.00
N ILE A 87 2.88 -1.19 2.21
CA ILE A 87 3.12 -2.60 1.88
C ILE A 87 4.60 -2.88 2.13
N LYS A 88 4.92 -3.96 2.84
CA LYS A 88 6.28 -4.30 3.27
C LYS A 88 6.55 -5.79 3.11
N LEU A 89 7.77 -6.16 2.74
CA LEU A 89 8.18 -7.56 2.70
C LEU A 89 8.12 -8.16 4.11
N HIS A 90 7.49 -9.32 4.24
CA HIS A 90 7.45 -10.06 5.49
C HIS A 90 8.86 -10.54 5.86
N LYS A 91 9.16 -10.70 7.14
CA LYS A 91 10.49 -11.11 7.62
C LYS A 91 10.97 -12.46 7.08
N SER A 92 10.03 -13.33 6.67
CA SER A 92 10.37 -14.61 6.05
C SER A 92 10.86 -14.47 4.60
N GLY A 93 10.55 -13.36 3.93
CA GLY A 93 10.91 -13.11 2.54
C GLY A 93 9.91 -13.64 1.50
N ASP A 94 8.89 -14.41 1.89
CA ASP A 94 8.03 -15.14 0.93
C ASP A 94 6.83 -14.33 0.41
N PHE A 95 6.44 -13.28 1.13
CA PHE A 95 5.25 -12.49 0.79
C PHE A 95 5.37 -11.05 1.31
N PHE A 96 4.60 -10.14 0.72
CA PHE A 96 4.39 -8.79 1.23
C PHE A 96 3.18 -8.75 2.15
N TYR A 97 3.19 -7.86 3.13
CA TYR A 97 2.05 -7.64 4.02
C TYR A 97 1.72 -6.16 4.17
N VAL A 98 0.50 -5.90 4.65
CA VAL A 98 0.00 -4.54 4.94
C VAL A 98 0.20 -4.23 6.44
N PRO A 99 1.29 -3.53 6.85
CA PRO A 99 1.50 -3.15 8.24
C PRO A 99 0.56 -2.05 8.73
N THR A 100 0.12 -1.15 7.83
CA THR A 100 -0.69 0.01 8.19
C THR A 100 -1.37 0.62 6.97
N MET A 101 -2.45 1.36 7.22
CA MET A 101 -3.08 2.27 6.27
C MET A 101 -3.60 3.50 7.01
N TYR A 102 -3.63 4.65 6.36
CA TYR A 102 -4.05 5.91 6.97
C TYR A 102 -4.50 6.93 5.93
N ARG A 103 -5.25 7.95 6.36
CA ARG A 103 -5.62 9.08 5.51
C ARG A 103 -4.39 9.89 5.11
N LEU A 104 -4.21 10.08 3.81
CA LEU A 104 -3.24 11.01 3.25
C LEU A 104 -3.92 12.35 2.93
N GLN A 105 -3.54 13.39 3.66
CA GLN A 105 -4.05 14.75 3.40
C GLN A 105 -3.70 15.21 1.97
N ASP A 106 -4.58 15.97 1.34
CA ASP A 106 -4.43 16.39 -0.05
C ASP A 106 -3.12 17.14 -0.31
N PHE A 107 -2.74 18.08 0.58
CA PHE A 107 -1.48 18.80 0.41
C PHE A 107 -0.26 17.86 0.45
N LYS A 108 -0.33 16.75 1.22
CA LYS A 108 0.74 15.73 1.24
C LYS A 108 0.71 14.88 -0.02
N LEU A 109 -0.47 14.52 -0.52
CA LEU A 109 -0.61 13.84 -1.80
C LEU A 109 0.01 14.68 -2.93
N GLN A 110 -0.39 15.95 -3.06
CA GLN A 110 0.13 16.87 -4.08
C GLN A 110 1.64 17.08 -3.94
N SER A 111 2.15 17.26 -2.72
CA SER A 111 3.59 17.40 -2.48
C SER A 111 4.37 16.16 -2.93
N ARG A 112 3.88 14.95 -2.62
CA ARG A 112 4.53 13.69 -3.00
C ARG A 112 4.45 13.41 -4.50
N ILE A 113 3.38 13.82 -5.17
CA ILE A 113 3.27 13.78 -6.64
C ILE A 113 4.31 14.73 -7.24
N LYS A 114 4.36 15.97 -6.77
CA LYS A 114 5.30 16.99 -7.26
C LYS A 114 6.76 16.58 -7.06
N SER A 115 7.09 15.90 -5.96
CA SER A 115 8.43 15.39 -5.70
C SER A 115 8.76 14.06 -6.40
N GLY A 116 7.82 13.48 -7.14
CA GLY A 116 7.97 12.18 -7.80
C GLY A 116 7.98 10.97 -6.86
N ARG A 117 7.70 11.17 -5.55
CA ARG A 117 7.60 10.10 -4.55
C ARG A 117 6.36 9.25 -4.76
N LEU A 118 5.26 9.86 -5.22
CA LEU A 118 4.08 9.16 -5.70
C LEU A 118 3.97 9.36 -7.21
N ARG A 119 3.82 8.26 -7.94
CA ARG A 119 3.64 8.22 -9.39
C ARG A 119 2.26 7.67 -9.69
N LYS A 120 1.59 8.26 -10.68
CA LYS A 120 0.32 7.74 -11.18
C LYS A 120 0.61 6.44 -11.93
N LEU A 121 -0.18 5.40 -11.69
CA LEU A 121 -0.22 4.28 -12.62
C LEU A 121 -1.15 4.67 -13.75
N ASP A 122 -0.61 4.73 -14.97
CA ASP A 122 -1.47 4.91 -16.13
C ASP A 122 -2.35 3.66 -16.24
N LYS A 123 -3.67 3.86 -16.18
CA LYS A 123 -4.60 2.78 -16.45
C LYS A 123 -4.31 2.33 -17.87
N LYS A 124 -3.73 1.15 -18.04
CA LYS A 124 -3.78 0.48 -19.34
C LYS A 124 -5.26 0.30 -19.64
N SER A 125 -5.78 1.12 -20.55
CA SER A 125 -7.06 0.91 -21.20
C SER A 125 -6.98 -0.47 -21.84
N ARG A 126 -7.50 -1.48 -21.14
CA ARG A 126 -7.92 -2.72 -21.75
C ARG A 126 -9.36 -2.56 -22.20
#